data_AF-A0A382LZ79-F1
#
_entry.id   AF-A0A382LZ79-F1
#
_cell.length_a   1.000
_cell.length_b   1.000
_cell.length_c   1.000
_cell.angle_alpha   90.00
_cell.angle_beta   90.00
_cell.angle_gamma   90.00
#
_symmetry.space_group_name_H-M   'P 1'
#
loop_
_entity.id
_entity.type
_entity.pdbx_description
1 polymer ?
#
loop_
_entity_poly.entity_id
_entity_poly.type
_entity_poly.pdbx_seq_one_letter_code
_entity_poly.pdbx_strand_id
1 'polypeptide(L)' 'GGADWIYDIEPVDQGCLVTETWVDRRTWLLARIGTLVSGVSDRATHNRDGMVTTLENLALACENPQ' A
#
# COMPACT_ATOMS: atom_id res chain seq x y z
N GLY A 1 16.40 -6.79 -3.98
CA GLY A 1 15.43 -7.63 -3.25
C GLY A 1 14.76 -6.76 -2.23
N GLY A 2 13.47 -6.53 -2.35
CA GLY A 2 12.73 -5.53 -1.56
C GLY A 2 11.30 -5.39 -2.04
N ALA A 3 10.59 -4.35 -1.64
CA ALA A 3 9.26 -4.06 -2.16
C ALA A 3 9.22 -2.61 -2.64
N ASP A 4 8.57 -2.39 -3.77
CA ASP A 4 8.29 -1.05 -4.28
C ASP A 4 6.86 -0.68 -3.90
N TRP A 5 6.67 0.57 -3.48
CA TRP A 5 5.39 1.19 -3.20
C TRP A 5 5.23 2.39 -4.10
N ILE A 6 4.13 2.45 -4.83
CA ILE A 6 3.90 3.42 -5.89
C ILE A 6 2.53 4.03 -5.66
N TYR A 7 2.45 5.35 -5.75
CA TYR A 7 1.18 6.09 -5.76
C TYR A 7 1.11 6.85 -7.08
N ASP A 8 0.23 6.40 -7.97
CA ASP A 8 -0.11 7.13 -9.17
C ASP A 8 -1.27 8.07 -8.84
N ILE A 9 -1.13 9.35 -9.17
CA ILE A 9 -2.12 10.38 -8.88
C ILE A 9 -2.50 11.04 -10.20
N GLU A 10 -3.74 10.80 -10.61
CA GLU A 10 -4.27 11.29 -11.89
C GLU A 10 -5.37 12.32 -11.63
N PRO A 11 -5.34 13.50 -12.28
CA PRO A 11 -6.43 14.45 -12.15
C PRO A 11 -7.70 13.90 -12.81
N VAL A 12 -8.85 14.12 -12.17
CA VAL A 12 -10.18 13.86 -12.74
C VAL A 12 -11.02 15.13 -12.64
N ASP A 13 -12.21 15.16 -13.27
CA ASP A 13 -13.05 16.37 -13.33
C ASP A 13 -13.25 17.03 -11.96
N GLN A 14 -13.40 16.24 -10.90
CA GLN A 14 -13.54 16.70 -9.51
C GLN A 14 -12.51 15.97 -8.63
N GLY A 15 -11.34 16.58 -8.44
CA GLY A 15 -10.29 16.06 -7.57
C GLY A 15 -9.27 15.19 -8.31
N CYS A 16 -8.89 14.06 -7.70
CA CYS A 16 -7.91 13.14 -8.28
C CYS A 16 -8.26 11.69 -7.96
N LEU A 17 -7.83 10.78 -8.85
CA LEU A 17 -7.78 9.35 -8.59
C LEU A 17 -6.38 9.01 -8.08
N VAL A 18 -6.31 8.40 -6.90
CA VAL A 18 -5.07 7.86 -6.34
C VAL A 18 -5.09 6.35 -6.47
N THR A 19 -4.10 5.79 -7.14
CA THR A 19 -3.89 4.34 -7.23
C THR A 19 -2.64 3.97 -6.46
N GLU A 20 -2.79 3.12 -5.44
CA GLU A 20 -1.65 2.55 -4.71
C GLU A 20 -1.29 1.17 -5.30
N THR A 21 -0.02 0.98 -5.63
CA THR A 21 0.53 -0.29 -6.12
C THR A 21 1.66 -0.77 -5.23
N TRP A 22 1.59 -2.05 -4.84
CA TRP A 22 2.67 -2.75 -4.16
C TRP A 22 3.28 -3.80 -5.10
N VAL A 23 4.59 -3.72 -5.33
CA VAL A 23 5.33 -4.71 -6.13
C VAL A 23 6.32 -5.46 -5.23
N ASP A 24 6.04 -6.74 -5.00
CA ASP A 24 6.94 -7.58 -4.22
C ASP A 24 8.12 -8.07 -5.08
N ARG A 25 9.32 -7.59 -4.75
CA ARG A 25 10.58 -8.01 -5.36
C ARG A 25 11.50 -8.67 -4.33
N ARG A 26 10.95 -9.13 -3.20
CA ARG A 26 11.75 -9.77 -2.15
C ARG A 26 12.22 -11.13 -2.64
N THR A 27 13.49 -11.41 -2.40
CA THR A 27 13.99 -12.77 -2.59
C THR A 27 13.37 -13.68 -1.51
N TRP A 28 13.35 -14.99 -1.77
CA TRP A 28 12.77 -15.95 -0.83
C TRP A 28 13.35 -15.82 0.60
N LEU A 29 14.65 -15.57 0.73
CA LEU A 29 15.31 -15.39 2.02
C LEU A 29 14.78 -14.15 2.77
N LEU A 30 14.64 -13.02 2.06
CA LEU A 30 14.10 -11.79 2.63
C LEU A 30 12.62 -11.93 3.01
N ALA A 31 11.84 -12.66 2.19
CA ALA A 31 10.45 -12.96 2.52
C ALA A 31 10.35 -13.80 3.81
N ARG A 32 11.20 -14.82 3.97
CA ARG A 32 11.22 -15.69 5.16
C ARG A 32 11.61 -14.93 6.44
N ILE A 33 12.70 -14.16 6.40
CA ILE A 33 13.12 -13.32 7.54
C ILE A 33 12.03 -12.29 7.85
N GLY A 34 11.46 -11.64 6.82
CA GLY A 34 10.38 -10.68 6.99
C GLY A 34 9.16 -11.26 7.69
N THR A 35 8.72 -12.48 7.33
CA THR A 35 7.63 -13.18 8.02
C THR A 35 7.97 -13.48 9.47
N LEU A 36 9.21 -13.91 9.77
CA LEU A 36 9.63 -14.19 11.15
C LEU A 36 9.58 -12.94 12.04
N VAL A 37 10.06 -11.81 11.52
CA VAL A 37 10.16 -10.55 12.27
C VAL A 37 8.79 -9.87 12.44
N SER A 38 7.95 -9.88 11.39
CA SER A 38 6.66 -9.19 11.42
C SER A 38 5.48 -10.05 11.86
N GLY A 39 5.62 -11.38 11.90
CA GLY A 39 4.50 -12.30 12.13
C GLY A 39 3.50 -12.41 10.96
N VAL A 40 3.68 -11.63 9.89
CA VAL A 40 2.76 -11.63 8.73
C VAL A 40 3.20 -12.70 7.72
N SER A 41 2.44 -13.79 7.70
CA SER A 41 2.62 -14.91 6.77
C SER A 41 1.99 -14.64 5.41
N ASP A 42 0.73 -14.21 5.37
CA ASP A 42 0.06 -13.74 4.15
C ASP A 42 0.20 -12.22 4.01
N ARG A 43 1.29 -11.81 3.35
CA ARG A 43 1.58 -10.39 3.17
C ARG A 43 0.76 -9.74 2.07
N ALA A 44 0.36 -10.51 1.06
CA ALA A 44 -0.40 -9.95 -0.04
C ALA A 44 -1.77 -9.47 0.45
N THR A 45 -2.47 -10.29 1.23
CA THR A 45 -3.76 -9.92 1.84
C THR A 45 -3.57 -8.81 2.87
N HIS A 46 -2.62 -8.96 3.80
CA HIS A 46 -2.36 -7.96 4.83
C HIS A 46 -2.06 -6.56 4.26
N ASN A 47 -1.21 -6.49 3.22
CA ASN A 47 -0.90 -5.22 2.58
C ASN A 47 -2.11 -4.67 1.85
N ARG A 48 -2.88 -5.50 1.12
CA ARG A 48 -4.10 -5.05 0.43
C ARG A 48 -5.10 -4.42 1.40
N ASP A 49 -5.35 -5.07 2.53
CA ASP A 49 -6.29 -4.55 3.53
C ASP A 49 -5.81 -3.21 4.09
N GLY A 50 -4.51 -3.11 4.37
CA GLY A 50 -3.88 -1.84 4.80
C GLY A 50 -3.95 -0.75 3.73
N MET A 51 -3.72 -1.08 2.46
CA MET A 51 -3.80 -0.13 1.33
C MET A 51 -5.21 0.46 1.20
N VAL A 52 -6.26 -0.36 1.37
CA VAL A 52 -7.64 0.12 1.37
C VAL A 52 -7.84 1.15 2.49
N THR A 53 -7.45 0.82 3.72
CA THR A 53 -7.54 1.75 4.86
C THR A 53 -6.70 3.02 4.64
N THR A 54 -5.52 2.91 4.05
CA THR A 54 -4.66 4.06 3.72
C THR A 54 -5.35 4.99 2.74
N LEU A 55 -5.90 4.47 1.63
CA LEU A 55 -6.55 5.28 0.61
C LEU A 55 -7.86 5.92 1.12
N GLU A 56 -8.63 5.21 1.95
CA GLU A 56 -9.81 5.77 2.62
C GLU A 56 -9.44 6.94 3.54
N ASN A 57 -8.42 6.77 4.39
CA ASN A 57 -7.95 7.83 5.28
C ASN A 57 -7.34 9.02 4.52
N LEU A 58 -6.66 8.75 3.41
CA LEU A 58 -6.11 9.78 2.54
C LEU A 58 -7.23 10.64 1.94
N ALA A 59 -8.28 10.00 1.40
CA ALA A 59 -9.45 10.71 0.88
C ALA A 59 -10.09 11.57 1.97
N LEU A 60 -10.35 11.00 3.16
CA LEU A 60 -10.92 11.72 4.29
C LEU A 60 -10.10 12.95 4.70
N ALA A 61 -8.77 12.81 4.79
CA ALA A 61 -7.88 13.89 5.18
C ALA A 61 -7.82 15.03 4.14
N CYS A 62 -7.93 14.70 2.85
CA CYS A 62 -7.88 15.68 1.76
C CYS A 62 -9.23 16.35 1.49
N GLU A 63 -10.33 15.62 1.61
CA GLU A 63 -11.67 16.11 1.30
C GLU A 63 -12.32 16.86 2.47
N ASN A 64 -11.91 16.55 3.70
CA ASN A 64 -12.33 17.26 4.90
C ASN A 64 -11.14 17.92 5.60
N PRO A 65 -10.48 18.91 4.95
CA PRO A 65 -9.37 19.60 5.57
C PRO A 65 -9.88 20.33 6.83
N GLN A 66 -9.18 20.13 7.96
CA GLN A 66 -9.39 20.89 9.20
C GLN A 66 -9.14 22.39 9.01
#